data_AF-A0A1M6JN35-F1
#
_entry.id   AF-A0A1M6JN35-F1
#
_cell.length_a   1.000
_cell.length_b   1.000
_cell.length_c   1.000
_cell.angle_alpha   90.00
_cell.angle_beta   90.00
_cell.angle_gamma   90.00
#
_symmetry.space_group_name_H-M   'P 1'
#
loop_
_entity.id
_entity.type
_entity.pdbx_description
1 polymer ?
#
loop_
_entity_poly.entity_id
_entity_poly.type
_entity_poly.pdbx_seq_one_letter_code
_entity_poly.pdbx_strand_id
1 'polypeptide(L)'
;MARITRSAFIKKGKWNTLETRWSNAKIHFYFRRPEGAKIRVKYGVGWFSKTRQNQTLDGIERKSISVGSWGLTRAKIQVKPLIDQNIDFEIVTEGP
;
A
#
# COMPACT_ATOMS: atom_id res chain seq x y z
N MET A 1 -14.81 -12.07 4.81
CA MET A 1 -13.58 -11.25 4.61
C MET A 1 -12.78 -11.87 3.48
N ALA A 2 -12.65 -11.19 2.34
CA ALA A 2 -11.81 -11.68 1.24
C ALA A 2 -10.36 -11.24 1.48
N ARG A 3 -9.44 -12.20 1.58
CA ARG A 3 -7.99 -11.96 1.66
C ARG A 3 -7.36 -12.39 0.35
N ILE A 4 -6.76 -11.44 -0.36
CA ILE A 4 -6.10 -11.66 -1.64
C ILE A 4 -4.62 -11.45 -1.43
N THR A 5 -3.82 -12.51 -1.55
CA THR A 5 -2.37 -12.40 -1.55
C THR A 5 -1.89 -12.07 -2.96
N ARG A 6 -1.02 -11.07 -3.09
CA ARG A 6 -0.38 -10.70 -4.35
C ARG A 6 1.12 -10.54 -4.14
N SER A 7 1.86 -10.90 -5.17
CA SER A 7 3.30 -10.71 -5.27
C SER A 7 3.59 -9.77 -6.44
N ALA A 8 4.42 -8.76 -6.23
CA ALA A 8 4.86 -7.86 -7.30
C ALA A 8 6.38 -7.66 -7.24
N PHE A 9 7.05 -7.81 -8.38
CA PHE A 9 8.48 -7.47 -8.50
C PHE A 9 8.64 -5.95 -8.61
N ILE A 10 9.43 -5.37 -7.71
CA ILE A 10 9.59 -3.91 -7.65
C ILE A 10 11.06 -3.54 -7.61
N LYS A 11 11.42 -2.62 -8.50
CA LYS A 11 12.78 -2.04 -8.54
C LYS A 11 13.01 -1.08 -7.38
N LYS A 12 14.21 -1.10 -6.84
CA LYS A 12 14.69 -0.27 -5.73
C LYS A 12 14.71 1.21 -6.08
N GLY A 13 14.73 2.03 -5.03
CA GLY A 13 15.11 3.45 -5.11
C GLY A 13 13.98 4.43 -5.39
N LYS A 14 12.88 4.01 -6.05
CA LYS A 14 11.72 4.90 -6.34
C LYS A 14 10.42 4.36 -5.72
N TRP A 15 9.47 5.27 -5.53
CA TRP A 15 8.12 4.91 -5.11
C TRP A 15 7.38 4.30 -6.30
N ASN A 16 7.07 3.02 -6.18
CA ASN A 16 6.29 2.29 -7.17
C ASN A 16 4.85 2.15 -6.67
N THR A 17 3.90 2.32 -7.59
CA THR A 17 2.48 2.16 -7.26
C THR A 17 2.13 0.70 -7.44
N LEU A 18 1.77 0.03 -6.34
CA LEU A 18 1.33 -1.35 -6.35
C LEU A 18 -0.08 -1.46 -6.90
N GLU A 19 -0.95 -0.61 -6.38
CA GLU A 19 -2.36 -0.68 -6.71
C GLU A 19 -3.00 0.69 -6.58
N THR A 20 -3.97 0.94 -7.46
CA THR A 20 -4.82 2.12 -7.39
C THR A 20 -6.23 1.65 -7.09
N ARG A 21 -6.79 2.12 -5.98
CA ARG A 21 -8.14 1.79 -5.54
C ARG A 21 -8.96 3.06 -5.37
N TRP A 22 -10.26 2.94 -5.55
CA TRP A 22 -11.19 4.01 -5.19
C TRP A 22 -11.43 3.97 -3.69
N SER A 23 -11.42 5.14 -3.05
CA SER A 23 -11.58 5.26 -1.60
C SER A 23 -13.04 5.09 -1.16
N ASN A 24 -13.84 4.21 -1.79
CA ASN A 24 -15.23 3.95 -1.37
C ASN A 24 -15.34 2.80 -0.36
N ALA A 25 -14.37 1.89 -0.34
CA ALA A 25 -14.37 0.69 0.50
C ALA A 25 -13.21 0.70 1.51
N LYS A 26 -13.43 0.12 2.69
CA LYS A 26 -12.38 -0.11 3.69
C LYS A 26 -11.50 -1.26 3.21
N ILE A 27 -10.29 -0.94 2.77
CA ILE A 27 -9.33 -1.94 2.29
C ILE A 27 -8.08 -1.85 3.15
N HIS A 28 -7.72 -2.97 3.76
CA HIS A 28 -6.50 -3.11 4.53
C HIS A 28 -5.45 -3.82 3.69
N PHE A 29 -4.28 -3.21 3.55
CA PHE A 29 -3.14 -3.82 2.92
C PHE A 29 -2.13 -4.19 4.00
N TYR A 30 -1.76 -5.45 4.06
CA TYR A 30 -0.76 -5.97 4.99
C TYR A 30 0.53 -6.23 4.24
N PHE A 31 1.61 -5.71 4.80
CA PHE A 31 2.96 -5.87 4.31
C PHE A 31 3.80 -6.45 5.45
N ARG A 32 4.62 -7.45 5.13
CA ARG A 32 5.55 -8.04 6.11
C ARG A 32 6.98 -7.93 5.64
N ARG A 33 7.19 -8.32 4.39
CA ARG A 33 8.47 -8.28 3.71
C ARG A 33 8.34 -7.39 2.50
N PRO A 34 9.42 -6.73 2.09
CA PRO A 34 10.79 -6.90 2.55
C PRO A 34 11.25 -5.87 3.59
N GLU A 35 12.25 -6.21 4.40
CA GLU A 35 12.84 -5.33 5.41
C GLU A 35 13.41 -4.05 4.78
N GLY A 36 13.21 -2.92 5.45
CA GLY A 36 13.65 -1.60 5.00
C GLY A 36 12.82 -1.00 3.87
N ALA A 37 11.82 -1.71 3.34
CA ALA A 37 10.89 -1.13 2.37
C ALA A 37 9.97 -0.11 3.05
N LYS A 38 9.70 1.00 2.37
CA LYS A 38 8.76 2.02 2.86
C LYS A 38 7.45 1.87 2.13
N ILE A 39 6.34 1.90 2.87
CA ILE A 39 4.99 1.88 2.32
C ILE A 39 4.30 3.21 2.62
N ARG A 40 3.45 3.66 1.70
CA ARG A 40 2.61 4.85 1.92
C ARG A 40 1.34 4.76 1.10
N VAL A 41 0.32 5.49 1.54
CA VAL A 41 -0.88 5.73 0.74
C VAL A 41 -0.87 7.16 0.25
N LYS A 42 -1.10 7.34 -1.05
CA LYS A 42 -1.27 8.66 -1.66
C LYS A 42 -2.72 8.80 -2.15
N TYR A 43 -3.49 9.64 -1.48
CA TYR A 43 -4.86 9.99 -1.85
C TYR A 43 -4.88 11.15 -2.83
N GLY A 44 -5.85 11.21 -3.74
CA GLY A 44 -6.10 12.36 -4.61
C GLY A 44 -5.45 12.28 -6.00
N VAL A 45 -5.76 13.28 -6.83
CA VAL A 45 -5.31 13.41 -8.23
C VAL A 45 -4.65 14.77 -8.40
N GLY A 46 -3.48 14.82 -9.06
CA GLY A 46 -2.76 16.06 -9.31
C GLY A 46 -2.23 16.75 -8.04
N TRP A 47 -2.43 18.07 -7.98
CA TRP A 47 -1.93 18.93 -6.89
C TRP A 47 -2.61 18.65 -5.54
N PHE A 48 -3.87 18.21 -5.53
CA PHE A 48 -4.62 17.86 -4.31
C PHE A 48 -4.29 16.47 -3.77
N SER A 49 -3.09 15.97 -4.06
CA SER A 49 -2.70 14.65 -3.59
C SER A 49 -2.08 14.71 -2.20
N LYS A 50 -2.63 13.92 -1.26
CA LYS A 50 -2.20 13.87 0.14
C LYS A 50 -1.57 12.52 0.45
N THR A 51 -0.35 12.54 0.96
CA THR A 51 0.32 11.33 1.44
C THR A 51 -0.08 11.06 2.89
N ARG A 52 -0.38 9.80 3.21
CA ARG A 52 -0.78 9.32 4.54
C ARG A 52 -0.15 7.96 4.81
N GLN A 53 -0.10 7.59 6.11
CA GLN A 53 0.33 6.28 6.58
C GLN A 53 1.68 5.84 5.99
N ASN A 54 2.66 6.75 6.03
CA ASN A 54 4.02 6.44 5.63
C ASN A 54 4.68 5.62 6.74
N GLN A 55 5.00 4.37 6.46
CA GLN A 55 5.60 3.44 7.41
C GLN A 55 6.78 2.73 6.76
N THR A 56 7.75 2.34 7.59
CA THR A 56 8.86 1.47 7.17
C THR A 56 8.54 0.05 7.62
N LEU A 57 8.82 -0.92 6.76
CA LEU A 57 8.70 -2.34 7.06
C LEU A 57 9.97 -2.80 7.75
N ASP A 58 9.82 -3.35 8.95
CA ASP A 58 10.93 -3.86 9.74
C ASP A 58 11.23 -5.33 9.41
N GLY A 59 10.54 -5.94 8.43
CA GLY A 59 10.73 -7.34 8.02
C GLY A 59 10.18 -8.39 9.00
N ILE A 60 10.00 -8.00 10.26
CA ILE A 60 9.56 -8.84 11.38
C ILE A 60 8.05 -8.68 11.61
N GLU A 61 7.61 -7.46 11.90
CA GLU A 61 6.21 -7.14 12.16
C GLU A 61 5.41 -6.94 10.87
N ARG A 62 4.15 -7.39 10.87
CA ARG A 62 3.21 -7.05 9.80
C ARG A 62 2.76 -5.61 9.99
N LYS A 63 3.12 -4.75 9.05
CA LYS A 63 2.60 -3.39 9.00
C LYS A 63 1.38 -3.36 8.08
N SER A 64 0.33 -2.69 8.51
CA SER A 64 -0.88 -2.53 7.72
C SER A 64 -1.15 -1.08 7.41
N ILE A 65 -1.60 -0.83 6.18
CA ILE A 65 -2.18 0.46 5.80
C ILE A 65 -3.64 0.26 5.44
N SER A 66 -4.50 1.14 5.96
CA SER A 66 -5.93 1.11 5.69
C SER A 66 -6.28 2.23 4.73
N VAL A 67 -6.92 1.87 3.62
CA VAL A 67 -7.59 2.81 2.73
C VAL A 67 -9.02 2.92 3.21
N GLY A 68 -9.36 4.06 3.81
CA GLY A 68 -10.69 4.32 4.37
C GLY A 68 -11.62 4.98 3.36
N SER A 69 -12.93 5.03 3.68
CA SER A 69 -13.98 5.62 2.85
C SER A 69 -13.97 7.16 2.82
N TRP A 70 -12.80 7.80 2.92
CA TRP A 70 -12.72 9.26 3.00
C TRP A 70 -12.72 9.90 1.60
N GLY A 71 -13.89 9.86 0.97
CA GLY A 71 -14.25 10.63 -0.22
C GLY A 71 -13.99 9.97 -1.58
N LEU A 72 -14.56 10.56 -2.63
CA LEU A 72 -14.52 10.13 -4.04
C LEU A 72 -13.11 10.19 -4.69
N THR A 73 -12.04 10.16 -3.91
CA THR A 73 -10.67 10.28 -4.43
C THR A 73 -10.04 8.91 -4.68
N ARG A 74 -9.09 8.85 -5.61
CA ARG A 74 -8.30 7.65 -5.86
C ARG A 74 -7.19 7.54 -4.82
N ALA A 75 -7.07 6.38 -4.18
CA ALA A 75 -5.99 6.02 -3.30
C ALA A 75 -4.97 5.18 -4.07
N LYS A 76 -3.72 5.62 -4.07
CA LYS A 76 -2.58 4.89 -4.65
C LYS A 76 -1.76 4.31 -3.52
N ILE A 77 -1.68 2.99 -3.46
CA ILE A 77 -0.81 2.27 -2.56
C ILE A 77 0.57 2.25 -3.20
N GLN A 78 1.56 2.81 -2.49
CA GLN A 78 2.91 2.93 -2.99
C GLN A 78 3.89 2.27 -2.03
N VAL A 79 4.92 1.68 -2.62
CA VAL A 79 6.01 1.06 -1.88
C VAL A 79 7.34 1.45 -2.51
N LYS A 80 8.35 1.59 -1.67
CA LYS A 80 9.72 1.88 -2.05
C LYS A 80 10.63 0.85 -1.39
N PRO A 81 11.02 -0.21 -2.10
CA PRO A 81 11.98 -1.16 -1.58
C PRO A 81 13.41 -0.61 -1.61
N LEU A 82 14.25 -1.13 -0.72
CA LEU A 82 15.67 -0.79 -0.63
C LEU A 82 16.51 -1.54 -1.68
N ILE A 83 16.12 -2.78 -2.00
CA ILE A 83 16.73 -3.65 -3.02
C ILE A 83 15.67 -4.16 -4.00
N ASP A 84 16.09 -4.58 -5.19
CA ASP A 84 15.20 -5.14 -6.21
C ASP A 84 14.69 -6.50 -5.73
N GLN A 85 13.38 -6.63 -5.51
CA GLN A 85 12.82 -7.86 -4.95
C GLN A 85 11.31 -7.97 -5.16
N ASN A 86 10.80 -9.18 -4.95
CA ASN A 86 9.38 -9.43 -4.87
C ASN A 86 8.84 -8.96 -3.52
N ILE A 87 7.79 -8.16 -3.59
CA ILE A 87 7.01 -7.74 -2.43
C ILE A 87 5.72 -8.52 -2.42
N ASP A 88 5.55 -9.32 -1.37
CA ASP A 88 4.31 -10.01 -1.09
C ASP A 88 3.47 -9.13 -0.17
N PHE A 89 2.25 -8.86 -0.61
CA PHE A 89 1.29 -8.06 0.14
C PHE A 89 -0.08 -8.71 0.09
N GLU A 90 -0.83 -8.51 1.16
CA GLU A 90 -2.15 -9.08 1.30
C GLU A 90 -3.18 -7.97 1.34
N ILE A 91 -4.23 -8.12 0.57
CA ILE A 91 -5.33 -7.18 0.47
C ILE A 91 -6.51 -7.82 1.18
N VAL A 92 -6.93 -7.21 2.28
CA VAL A 92 -8.15 -7.58 2.99
C VAL A 92 -9.17 -6.51 2.68
N THR A 93 -10.23 -6.91 1.99
CA THR A 93 -11.36 -6.01 1.69
C THR A 93 -12.42 -6.27 2.75
N GLU A 94 -12.66 -5.27 3.60
CA GLU A 94 -13.87 -5.23 4.42
C GLU A 94 -14.97 -4.67 3.52
N GLY A 95 -15.86 -5.56 3.08
CA GLY A 95 -17.08 -5.14 2.39
C GLY A 95 -17.96 -4.27 3.31
N PRO A 96 -18.89 -3.50 2.75
CA PRO A 96 -19.89 -2.79 3.52
C PRO A 96 -20.76 -3.75 4.36
#